data_AF-A0A3M1G3D0-F1
#
_entry.id   AF-A0A3M1G3D0-F1
#
_cell.length_a   1.000
_cell.length_b   1.000
_cell.length_c   1.000
_cell.angle_alpha   90.00
_cell.angle_beta   90.00
_cell.angle_gamma   90.00
#
_symmetry.space_group_name_H-M   'P 1'
#
loop_
_entity.id
_entity.type
_entity.pdbx_description
1 polymer ?
#
loop_
_entity_poly.entity_id
_entity_poly.type
_entity_poly.pdbx_seq_one_letter_code
_entity_poly.pdbx_strand_id
1 'polypeptide(L)'
;MNRRLYLINLFSLIVIVVFGSLWAEKTLLNIDFTEGKLYTLSSATKDILKKIESPITVKVFFSKEIPYPYNTVSRYVLDILQDYSRVSGNKVRIERVDPDDERFEKLASTYGIPPVQVNTIEASQIKIKKVFLGLGFVSEDRIET
;
A
#
# COMPACT_ATOMS: atom_id res chain seq x y z
N MET A 1 -57.03 -3.23 -13.36
CA MET A 1 -55.71 -2.85 -12.78
C MET A 1 -54.98 -1.98 -13.79
N ASN A 2 -54.68 -0.73 -13.44
CA ASN A 2 -54.46 0.34 -14.42
C ASN A 2 -53.08 0.24 -15.08
N ARG A 3 -53.02 -0.23 -16.33
CA ARG A 3 -51.77 -0.33 -17.14
C ARG A 3 -50.96 0.98 -17.16
N ARG A 4 -51.63 2.13 -17.09
CA ARG A 4 -51.01 3.45 -16.99
C ARG A 4 -50.25 3.67 -15.67
N LEU A 5 -50.75 3.11 -14.57
CA LEU A 5 -50.10 3.22 -13.26
C LEU A 5 -48.80 2.40 -13.21
N TYR A 6 -48.78 1.23 -13.86
CA TYR A 6 -47.56 0.43 -14.01
C TYR A 6 -46.49 1.13 -14.85
N LEU A 7 -46.88 1.78 -15.95
CA LEU A 7 -45.94 2.51 -16.80
C LEU A 7 -45.36 3.73 -16.06
N ILE A 8 -46.17 4.44 -15.27
CA ILE A 8 -45.71 5.56 -14.45
C ILE A 8 -44.75 5.09 -13.35
N ASN A 9 -45.06 3.99 -12.66
CA ASN A 9 -44.19 3.42 -11.62
C ASN A 9 -42.89 2.85 -12.19
N LEU A 10 -42.94 2.24 -13.38
CA LEU A 10 -41.74 1.73 -14.04
C LEU A 10 -40.84 2.87 -14.51
N PHE A 11 -41.44 3.94 -15.04
CA PHE A 11 -40.70 5.14 -15.44
C PHE A 11 -40.06 5.84 -14.24
N SER A 12 -40.78 6.00 -13.12
CA SER A 12 -40.21 6.61 -11.91
C SER A 12 -39.06 5.79 -11.31
N LEU A 13 -39.16 4.46 -11.33
CA LEU A 13 -38.08 3.56 -10.91
C LEU A 13 -36.82 3.75 -11.77
N ILE A 14 -36.97 3.81 -13.09
CA ILE A 14 -35.86 4.02 -14.02
C ILE A 14 -35.20 5.38 -13.78
N VAL A 15 -35.99 6.44 -13.58
CA VAL A 15 -35.47 7.78 -13.26
C VAL A 15 -34.66 7.75 -11.95
N ILE A 16 -35.16 7.11 -10.90
CA ILE A 16 -34.44 7.02 -9.62
C ILE A 16 -33.12 6.26 -9.78
N VAL A 17 -33.11 5.15 -10.52
CA VAL A 17 -31.88 4.36 -10.75
C VAL A 17 -30.85 5.17 -11.55
N VAL A 18 -31.26 5.79 -12.66
CA VAL A 18 -30.35 6.56 -13.52
C VAL A 18 -29.79 7.78 -12.78
N PHE A 19 -30.63 8.56 -12.11
CA PHE A 19 -30.16 9.74 -11.37
C PHE A 19 -29.37 9.36 -10.12
N GLY A 20 -29.71 8.27 -9.45
CA GLY A 20 -28.94 7.72 -8.33
C GLY A 20 -27.53 7.30 -8.74
N SER A 21 -27.39 6.61 -9.88
CA SER A 21 -26.09 6.21 -10.43
C SER A 21 -25.24 7.41 -10.87
N LEU A 22 -25.83 8.43 -11.49
CA LEU A 22 -25.11 9.64 -11.89
C LEU A 22 -24.64 10.49 -10.69
N TRP A 23 -25.39 10.47 -9.58
CA TRP A 23 -24.96 11.11 -8.33
C TRP A 23 -23.82 10.35 -7.65
N ALA A 24 -23.86 9.01 -7.70
CA ALA A 24 -22.82 8.16 -7.12
C ALA A 24 -21.43 8.39 -7.75
N GLU A 25 -21.36 8.75 -9.03
CA GLU A 25 -20.08 9.07 -9.70
C GLU A 25 -19.49 10.42 -9.26
N LYS A 26 -20.31 11.37 -8.79
CA LYS A 26 -19.85 12.73 -8.44
C LYS A 26 -19.54 12.93 -6.95
N THR A 27 -20.00 12.05 -6.06
CA THR A 27 -19.65 12.13 -4.64
C THR A 27 -18.50 11.18 -4.32
N LEU A 28 -17.27 11.68 -4.42
CA LEU A 28 -16.08 11.10 -3.76
C LEU A 28 -16.14 11.34 -2.23
N LEU A 29 -17.30 11.07 -1.62
CA LEU A 29 -17.41 11.00 -0.17
C LEU A 29 -16.87 9.64 0.26
N ASN A 30 -15.54 9.55 0.38
CA ASN A 30 -14.85 8.45 1.07
C ASN A 30 -15.15 8.54 2.56
N ILE A 31 -16.41 8.31 2.95
CA ILE A 31 -16.80 8.08 4.32
C ILE A 31 -16.48 6.61 4.59
N ASP A 32 -15.29 6.39 5.12
CA ASP A 32 -14.81 5.06 5.50
C ASP A 32 -15.57 4.58 6.76
N PHE A 33 -16.54 3.70 6.57
CA PHE A 33 -17.33 3.06 7.63
C PHE A 33 -16.65 1.80 8.19
N THR A 34 -15.32 1.73 8.18
CA THR A 34 -14.59 0.69 8.90
C THR A 34 -14.23 1.19 10.30
N GLU A 35 -14.81 0.58 11.34
CA GLU A 35 -14.58 0.91 12.76
C GLU A 35 -13.12 0.73 13.21
N GLY A 36 -12.28 0.13 12.37
CA GLY A 36 -10.92 -0.24 12.74
C GLY A 36 -9.93 0.92 12.80
N LYS A 37 -9.92 1.87 11.85
CA LYS A 37 -8.83 2.86 11.65
C LYS A 37 -7.39 2.32 11.70
N LEU A 38 -7.17 1.01 11.86
CA LEU A 38 -5.86 0.35 11.94
C LEU A 38 -5.07 0.51 10.63
N TYR A 39 -5.78 0.78 9.53
CA TYR A 39 -5.23 1.06 8.20
C TYR A 39 -5.21 2.55 7.86
N THR A 40 -5.62 3.43 8.78
CA THR A 40 -5.67 4.88 8.53
C THR A 40 -4.49 5.57 9.20
N LEU A 41 -3.77 6.38 8.42
CA LEU A 41 -2.72 7.25 8.97
C LEU A 41 -3.28 8.15 10.07
N SER A 42 -2.59 8.17 11.21
CA SER A 42 -2.88 9.09 12.29
C SER A 42 -2.80 10.55 11.80
N SER A 43 -3.57 11.46 12.40
CA SER A 43 -3.50 12.89 12.04
C SER A 43 -2.08 13.43 12.19
N ALA A 44 -1.36 13.02 13.24
CA ALA A 44 0.04 13.40 13.47
C ALA A 44 0.96 12.96 12.32
N THR A 45 0.82 11.71 11.83
CA THR A 45 1.58 11.21 10.69
C THR A 45 1.29 12.01 9.42
N LYS A 46 0.01 12.35 9.17
CA LYS A 46 -0.38 13.17 8.02
C LYS A 46 0.25 14.55 8.07
N ASP A 47 0.29 15.17 9.25
CA ASP A 47 0.87 16.50 9.42
C ASP A 47 2.40 16.49 9.20
N ILE A 48 3.09 15.45 9.64
CA ILE A 48 4.52 15.25 9.36
C ILE A 48 4.74 15.08 7.84
N LEU A 49 3.98 14.20 7.20
CA LEU A 49 4.13 13.92 5.77
C LEU A 49 3.89 15.15 4.89
N LYS A 50 2.98 16.05 5.27
CA LYS A 50 2.73 17.31 4.56
C LYS A 50 3.86 18.33 4.71
N LYS A 51 4.58 18.28 5.84
CA LYS A 51 5.69 19.18 6.18
C LYS A 51 7.03 18.74 5.60
N ILE A 52 7.11 17.57 4.97
CA ILE A 52 8.32 17.14 4.27
C ILE A 52 8.68 18.21 3.23
N GLU A 53 9.89 18.76 3.30
CA GLU A 53 10.37 19.80 2.38
C GLU A 53 11.12 19.17 1.19
N SER A 54 12.09 18.32 1.48
CA SER A 54 12.89 17.57 0.50
C SER A 54 12.30 16.18 0.22
N PRO A 55 12.34 15.68 -1.02
CA PRO A 55 11.84 14.34 -1.32
C PRO A 55 12.71 13.27 -0.64
N ILE A 56 12.05 12.22 -0.15
CA ILE A 56 12.66 11.05 0.49
C ILE A 56 12.35 9.84 -0.36
N THR A 57 13.37 9.08 -0.74
CA THR A 57 13.21 7.80 -1.44
C THR A 57 13.27 6.64 -0.45
N VAL A 58 12.23 5.83 -0.43
CA VAL A 58 12.13 4.59 0.33
C VAL A 58 12.42 3.43 -0.62
N LYS A 59 13.58 2.80 -0.45
CA LYS A 59 13.97 1.58 -1.16
C LYS A 59 13.42 0.35 -0.45
N VAL A 60 12.67 -0.47 -1.17
CA VAL A 60 12.01 -1.67 -0.64
C VAL A 60 12.81 -2.91 -1.05
N PHE A 61 13.31 -3.65 -0.05
CA PHE A 61 14.08 -4.88 -0.23
C PHE A 61 13.26 -6.08 0.24
N PHE A 62 12.44 -6.62 -0.67
CA PHE A 62 11.63 -7.81 -0.41
C PHE A 62 12.06 -8.95 -1.31
N SER A 63 12.35 -10.11 -0.73
CA SER A 63 12.60 -11.34 -1.49
C SER A 63 11.35 -11.75 -2.28
N LYS A 64 11.57 -12.41 -3.43
CA LYS A 64 10.53 -12.87 -4.35
C LYS A 64 9.52 -13.82 -3.71
N GLU A 65 10.02 -14.79 -2.95
CA GLU A 65 9.21 -15.74 -2.21
C GLU A 65 9.41 -15.54 -0.72
N ILE A 66 8.41 -14.94 -0.09
CA ILE A 66 8.35 -14.81 1.36
C ILE A 66 7.42 -15.91 1.88
N PRO A 67 7.91 -16.88 2.67
CA PRO A 67 7.09 -17.95 3.23
C PRO A 67 6.10 -17.42 4.27
N TYR A 68 5.02 -18.18 4.50
CA TYR A 68 4.11 -17.96 5.61
C TYR A 68 4.87 -17.97 6.95
N PRO A 69 4.53 -17.10 7.92
CA PRO A 69 3.41 -16.15 7.93
C PRO A 69 3.73 -14.76 7.36
N TYR A 70 4.93 -14.53 6.84
CA TYR A 70 5.41 -13.19 6.49
C TYR A 70 4.98 -12.72 5.09
N ASN A 71 4.37 -13.59 4.28
CA ASN A 71 3.95 -13.28 2.92
C ASN A 71 2.98 -12.09 2.83
N THR A 72 2.14 -11.88 3.85
CA THR A 72 1.19 -10.76 3.91
C THR A 72 1.84 -9.43 4.30
N VAL A 73 2.99 -9.46 4.97
CA VAL A 73 3.69 -8.26 5.47
C VAL A 73 4.13 -7.36 4.32
N SER A 74 4.60 -7.96 3.22
CA SER A 74 5.06 -7.22 2.04
C SER A 74 3.96 -6.32 1.47
N ARG A 75 2.75 -6.86 1.30
CA ARG A 75 1.58 -6.12 0.81
C ARG A 75 1.21 -4.98 1.76
N TYR A 76 1.09 -5.30 3.05
CA TYR A 76 0.73 -4.33 4.08
C TYR A 76 1.68 -3.13 4.11
N VAL A 77 3.00 -3.40 4.06
CA VAL A 77 4.01 -2.32 4.05
C VAL A 77 3.92 -1.48 2.78
N LEU A 78 3.72 -2.10 1.61
CA LEU A 78 3.59 -1.37 0.35
C LEU A 78 2.35 -0.46 0.33
N ASP A 79 1.23 -0.94 0.87
CA ASP A 79 -0.01 -0.17 0.97
C ASP A 79 0.19 1.09 1.85
N ILE A 80 0.87 0.94 2.99
CA ILE A 80 1.25 2.05 3.86
C ILE A 80 2.14 3.06 3.14
N LEU A 81 3.18 2.58 2.45
CA LEU A 81 4.11 3.46 1.73
C LEU A 81 3.41 4.24 0.60
N GLN A 82 2.46 3.60 -0.09
CA GLN A 82 1.63 4.27 -1.10
C GLN A 82 0.77 5.37 -0.50
N ASP A 83 0.19 5.13 0.68
CA ASP A 83 -0.52 6.16 1.42
C ASP A 83 0.39 7.32 1.84
N TYR A 84 1.64 7.03 2.23
CA TYR A 84 2.61 8.06 2.58
C TYR A 84 2.98 8.91 1.34
N SER A 85 3.21 8.27 0.18
CA SER A 85 3.45 8.95 -1.09
C SER A 85 2.29 9.87 -1.46
N ARG A 86 1.05 9.38 -1.31
CA ARG A 86 -0.17 10.14 -1.63
C ARG A 86 -0.35 11.35 -0.72
N VAL A 87 -0.20 11.18 0.60
CA VAL A 87 -0.41 12.26 1.58
C VAL A 87 0.72 13.30 1.55
N SER A 88 1.96 12.88 1.26
CA SER A 88 3.10 13.78 1.14
C SER A 88 3.15 14.57 -0.17
N GLY A 89 2.22 14.32 -1.11
CA GLY A 89 2.24 14.97 -2.43
C GLY A 89 3.39 14.49 -3.31
N ASN A 90 3.67 13.19 -3.31
CA ASN A 90 4.77 12.52 -4.04
C ASN A 90 6.18 12.89 -3.57
N LYS A 91 6.33 13.48 -2.38
CA LYS A 91 7.63 13.73 -1.75
C LYS A 91 8.22 12.44 -1.16
N VAL A 92 7.39 11.51 -0.71
CA VAL A 92 7.83 10.15 -0.39
C VAL A 92 7.79 9.31 -1.67
N ARG A 93 8.95 8.98 -2.22
CA ARG A 93 9.09 8.15 -3.42
C ARG A 93 9.37 6.71 -3.02
N ILE A 94 8.77 5.76 -3.73
CA ILE A 94 8.92 4.33 -3.44
C ILE A 94 9.70 3.69 -4.57
N GLU A 95 10.82 3.06 -4.26
CA GLU A 95 11.65 2.33 -5.21
C GLU A 95 11.73 0.86 -4.78
N ARG A 96 11.28 -0.05 -5.64
CA ARG A 96 11.41 -1.50 -5.36
C ARG A 96 12.72 -1.99 -5.95
N VAL A 97 13.54 -2.60 -5.10
CA VAL A 97 14.78 -3.23 -5.56
C VAL A 97 14.44 -4.63 -6.08
N ASP A 98 14.93 -4.94 -7.28
CA ASP A 98 14.68 -6.22 -7.92
C ASP A 98 15.31 -7.37 -7.11
N PRO A 99 14.52 -8.33 -6.60
CA PRO A 99 15.04 -9.48 -5.87
C PRO A 99 15.83 -10.46 -6.74
N ASP A 100 15.69 -10.41 -8.07
CA ASP A 100 16.43 -11.27 -8.99
C ASP A 100 17.80 -10.65 -9.41
N ASP A 101 18.12 -9.41 -8.99
CA ASP A 101 19.44 -8.79 -9.20
C ASP A 101 20.51 -9.44 -8.29
N GLU A 102 21.65 -9.84 -8.86
CA GLU A 102 22.78 -10.42 -8.12
C GLU A 102 23.31 -9.51 -7.00
N ARG A 103 23.10 -8.20 -7.12
CA ARG A 103 23.53 -7.20 -6.13
C ARG A 103 22.52 -7.01 -5.01
N PHE A 104 21.33 -7.61 -5.09
CA PHE A 104 20.24 -7.42 -4.13
C PHE A 104 20.69 -7.63 -2.69
N GLU A 105 21.35 -8.75 -2.38
CA GLU A 105 21.81 -9.05 -1.02
C GLU A 105 22.88 -8.06 -0.54
N LYS A 106 23.79 -7.66 -1.43
CA LYS A 106 24.87 -6.72 -1.12
C LYS A 106 24.31 -5.32 -0.86
N LEU A 107 23.34 -4.89 -1.66
CA LEU A 107 22.63 -3.62 -1.46
C LEU A 107 21.84 -3.67 -0.15
N ALA A 108 21.03 -4.70 0.08
CA ALA A 108 20.28 -4.87 1.33
C ALA A 108 21.20 -4.77 2.56
N SER A 109 22.35 -5.45 2.51
CA SER A 109 23.37 -5.38 3.57
C SER A 109 23.96 -3.98 3.74
N THR A 110 24.19 -3.25 2.63
CA THR A 110 24.68 -1.85 2.65
C THR A 110 23.68 -0.90 3.30
N TYR A 111 22.39 -1.15 3.10
CA TYR A 111 21.29 -0.44 3.77
C TYR A 111 20.99 -0.95 5.19
N GLY A 112 21.82 -1.86 5.72
CA GLY A 112 21.67 -2.38 7.09
C GLY A 112 20.49 -3.34 7.27
N ILE A 113 20.02 -3.97 6.19
CA ILE A 113 18.88 -4.90 6.22
C ILE A 113 19.42 -6.34 6.31
N PRO A 114 19.38 -6.96 7.51
CA PRO A 114 19.85 -8.33 7.67
C PRO A 114 18.84 -9.32 7.07
N PRO A 115 19.31 -10.49 6.64
CA PRO A 115 18.44 -11.57 6.24
C PRO A 115 17.73 -12.20 7.44
N VAL A 116 16.48 -12.58 7.24
CA VAL A 116 15.69 -13.38 8.17
C VAL A 116 15.70 -14.84 7.70
N GLN A 117 16.08 -15.76 8.59
CA GLN A 117 16.03 -17.19 8.30
C GLN A 117 14.63 -17.71 8.66
N VAL A 118 13.91 -18.20 7.66
CA VAL A 118 12.57 -18.78 7.85
C VAL A 118 12.62 -20.28 7.57
N ASN A 119 12.18 -21.06 8.56
CA ASN A 119 12.07 -22.51 8.44
C ASN A 119 10.79 -22.84 7.69
N THR A 120 10.91 -23.48 6.52
CA THR A 120 9.76 -23.98 5.78
C THR A 120 9.71 -25.51 5.84
N ILE A 121 8.50 -26.05 5.98
CA ILE A 121 8.24 -27.48 5.94
C ILE A 121 7.78 -27.78 4.51
N GLU A 122 8.71 -28.19 3.65
CA GLU A 122 8.42 -28.61 2.29
C GLU A 122 8.56 -30.14 2.22
N ALA A 123 7.49 -30.86 1.91
CA ALA A 123 7.48 -32.30 1.61
C ALA A 123 8.35 -33.16 2.56
N SER A 124 8.13 -33.01 3.88
CA SER A 124 8.84 -33.75 4.94
C SER A 124 10.32 -33.39 5.15
N GLN A 125 10.81 -32.27 4.62
CA GLN A 125 12.14 -31.72 4.95
C GLN A 125 12.03 -30.29 5.50
N ILE A 126 12.74 -30.03 6.60
CA ILE A 126 12.93 -28.67 7.11
C ILE A 126 13.98 -28.00 6.21
N LYS A 127 13.57 -26.99 5.43
CA LYS A 127 14.49 -26.15 4.67
C LYS A 127 14.55 -24.77 5.30
N ILE A 128 15.77 -24.28 5.54
CA ILE A 128 16.00 -22.91 5.99
C ILE A 128 16.08 -22.04 4.73
N LYS A 129 15.11 -21.16 4.54
CA LYS A 129 15.14 -20.15 3.47
C LYS A 129 15.62 -18.82 4.05
N LYS A 130 16.56 -18.18 3.36
CA LYS A 130 17.03 -16.83 3.65
C LYS A 130 16.10 -15.84 2.94
N VAL A 131 15.50 -14.91 3.68
CA VAL A 131 14.49 -13.97 3.18
C VAL A 131 14.85 -12.56 3.63
N PHE A 132 14.72 -11.59 2.73
CA PHE A 132 14.91 -10.17 3.04
C PHE A 132 13.55 -9.48 3.10
N LEU A 133 13.34 -8.73 4.19
CA LEU A 133 12.16 -7.93 4.45
C LEU A 133 12.61 -6.62 5.11
N GLY A 134 12.88 -5.59 4.32
CA GLY A 134 13.35 -4.32 4.88
C GLY A 134 13.16 -3.13 3.98
N LEU A 135 13.33 -1.95 4.58
CA LEU A 135 13.24 -0.65 3.94
C LEU A 135 14.55 0.11 4.17
N GLY A 136 15.08 0.71 3.11
CA GLY A 136 16.17 1.68 3.18
C GLY A 136 15.63 3.08 2.88
N PHE A 137 16.13 4.09 3.59
CA PHE A 137 15.73 5.48 3.39
C PHE A 137 16.88 6.27 2.77
N VAL A 138 16.59 7.05 1.74
CA VAL A 138 17.54 7.96 1.10
C VAL A 138 16.90 9.34 1.07
N SER A 139 17.47 10.28 1.81
CA SER A 139 17.10 11.70 1.72
C SER A 139 17.99 12.38 0.69
N GLU A 140 17.45 13.37 -0.02
CA GLU A 140 18.26 14.27 -0.87
C GLU A 140 19.09 15.28 -0.07
N ASP A 141 18.99 15.29 1.26
CA ASP A 141 19.82 16.16 2.09
C ASP A 141 21.29 15.80 1.88
N ARG A 142 21.95 16.72 1.17
CA ARG A 142 23.39 16.91 1.22
C ARG A 142 23.80 16.82 2.69
N ILE A 143 24.82 16.00 2.93
CA ILE A 143 25.66 16.15 4.10
C ILE A 143 26.19 17.60 4.01
N GLU A 144 25.58 18.51 4.76
CA GLU A 144 26.26 19.75 5.08
C GLU A 144 27.42 19.38 6.01
N THR A 145 28.59 19.80 5.57
CA THR A 145 29.95 19.60 6.11
C THR A 145 30.03 19.78 7.62
#